data_AF-A0A8X8YCJ0-F1
#
_entry.id   AF-A0A8X8YCJ0-F1
#
_cell.length_a   1.000
_cell.length_b   1.000
_cell.length_c   1.000
_cell.angle_alpha   90.00
_cell.angle_beta   90.00
_cell.angle_gamma   90.00
#
_symmetry.space_group_name_H-M   'P 1'
#
loop_
_entity.id
_entity.type
_entity.pdbx_description
1 polymer ?
#
loop_
_entity_poly.entity_id
_entity_poly.type
_entity_poly.pdbx_seq_one_letter_code
_entity_poly.pdbx_strand_id
1 'polypeptide(L)'
;MDSLPSLETSYKFVIAFEVMQNDVVRAYSLPWTSHLAHQFNIPRIVFHGSSCTSFLAWHHKTSSAEAEGVVVNSFEELEVESVKEYSEVKGGRVWCIGPVSLCNVETSDMAGRGHISAVNVHHCTKWLDLHEPGCVIYVALGSLARPAPEQMMELPLALDESNRPFVWGLGGASSPALEGMFVESGFVRRTRDRGFLIHGWAPQLVILSHPAVGGFLTHCGWNSKVEGITAGCLGVAFGEEEKAEVFVAKDAIKGALVVLMEEGAEMRVGELSLHKFLFRTHFAY
;
A
#
# COMPACT_ATOMS: atom_id res chain seq x y z
N MET A 1 21.07 38.22 -21.59
CA MET A 1 19.75 38.42 -20.97
C MET A 1 18.79 37.64 -21.84
N ASP A 2 18.62 36.35 -21.54
CA ASP A 2 17.50 35.56 -22.08
C ASP A 2 16.60 35.31 -20.89
N SER A 3 15.51 36.06 -20.85
CA SER A 3 14.50 36.00 -19.80
C SER A 3 13.86 34.61 -19.77
N LEU A 4 13.82 34.01 -18.59
CA LEU A 4 12.94 32.87 -18.30
C LEU A 4 11.51 33.19 -18.78
N PRO A 5 10.79 32.23 -19.39
CA PRO A 5 9.42 32.46 -19.84
C PRO A 5 8.54 32.87 -18.65
N SER A 6 7.77 33.95 -18.82
CA SER A 6 6.81 34.43 -17.84
C SER A 6 5.78 33.34 -17.50
N LEU A 7 5.43 33.25 -16.21
CA LEU A 7 4.50 32.31 -15.57
C LEU A 7 3.02 32.35 -16.07
N GLU A 8 2.75 32.91 -17.25
CA GLU A 8 1.40 33.09 -17.81
C GLU A 8 1.05 32.14 -18.96
N THR A 9 1.81 31.06 -19.17
CA THR A 9 1.37 30.02 -20.12
C THR A 9 0.45 29.04 -19.38
N SER A 10 -0.85 29.31 -19.46
CA SER A 10 -1.90 28.42 -18.92
C SER A 10 -1.96 27.15 -19.77
N TYR A 11 -1.23 26.10 -19.39
CA TYR A 11 -1.39 24.79 -20.03
C TYR A 11 -2.77 24.23 -19.65
N LYS A 12 -3.68 24.16 -20.62
CA LYS A 12 -4.92 23.39 -20.48
C LYS A 12 -4.58 21.96 -20.85
N PHE A 13 -4.62 21.05 -19.88
CA PHE A 13 -4.55 19.60 -20.08
C PHE A 13 -5.74 18.95 -19.36
N VAL A 14 -6.25 17.85 -19.89
CA VAL A 14 -7.24 17.03 -19.17
C VAL A 14 -6.44 16.01 -18.37
N ILE A 15 -6.43 16.14 -17.04
CA ILE A 15 -6.09 15.01 -16.18
C ILE A 15 -7.39 14.27 -15.88
N ALA A 16 -7.50 13.06 -16.41
CA ALA A 16 -8.64 12.21 -16.14
C ALA A 16 -8.47 11.56 -14.76
N PHE A 17 -9.19 12.09 -13.76
CA PHE A 17 -9.37 11.46 -12.46
C PHE A 17 -10.86 11.17 -12.27
N GLU A 18 -11.21 9.96 -11.84
CA GLU A 18 -12.55 9.73 -11.30
C GLU A 18 -12.51 10.02 -9.80
N VAL A 19 -13.09 11.15 -9.40
CA VAL A 19 -13.48 11.38 -8.00
C VAL A 19 -14.83 10.70 -7.82
N MET A 20 -14.83 9.50 -7.26
CA MET A 20 -16.08 8.86 -6.85
C MET A 20 -16.60 9.58 -5.60
N GLN A 21 -17.93 9.63 -5.41
CA GLN A 21 -18.53 10.09 -4.15
C GLN A 21 -17.82 9.42 -2.96
N ASN A 22 -17.45 10.23 -1.96
CA ASN A 22 -16.63 9.90 -0.77
C ASN A 22 -15.10 10.10 -0.89
N ASP A 23 -14.62 11.05 -1.70
CA ASP A 23 -13.22 11.49 -1.73
C ASP A 23 -12.18 10.41 -2.08
N VAL A 24 -12.62 9.29 -2.65
CA VAL A 24 -11.72 8.24 -3.16
C VAL A 24 -11.45 8.51 -4.63
N VAL A 25 -10.23 8.97 -4.94
CA VAL A 25 -9.72 8.98 -6.32
C VAL A 25 -9.42 7.54 -6.71
N ARG A 26 -10.26 6.96 -7.57
CA ARG A 26 -9.88 5.73 -8.28
C ARG A 26 -9.30 6.14 -9.62
N ALA A 27 -8.05 5.76 -9.86
CA ALA A 27 -7.38 5.95 -11.14
C ALA A 27 -7.92 4.93 -12.16
N TYR A 28 -9.21 4.99 -12.50
CA TYR A 28 -9.68 4.38 -13.72
C TYR A 28 -9.21 5.23 -14.88
N SER A 29 -8.74 4.60 -15.95
CA SER A 29 -8.17 5.29 -17.11
C SER A 29 -9.20 6.11 -17.91
N LEU A 30 -10.45 6.26 -17.42
CA LEU A 30 -11.60 6.96 -18.02
C LEU A 30 -11.53 7.06 -19.55
N PRO A 31 -11.70 5.94 -20.26
CA PRO A 31 -11.46 5.86 -21.71
C PRO A 31 -12.21 6.93 -22.51
N TRP A 32 -13.45 7.23 -22.11
CA TRP A 32 -14.33 8.20 -22.78
C TRP A 32 -13.77 9.63 -22.81
N THR A 33 -12.82 9.97 -21.94
CA THR A 33 -12.17 11.29 -21.95
C THR A 33 -11.28 11.49 -23.17
N SER A 34 -10.90 10.43 -23.89
CA SER A 34 -10.12 10.55 -25.13
C SER A 34 -10.86 11.32 -26.21
N HIS A 35 -12.17 11.08 -26.36
CA HIS A 35 -12.99 11.79 -27.34
C HIS A 35 -13.06 13.29 -27.04
N LEU A 36 -13.19 13.67 -25.76
CA LEU A 36 -13.20 15.08 -25.36
C LEU A 36 -11.85 15.75 -25.59
N ALA A 37 -10.76 15.08 -25.20
CA ALA A 37 -9.40 15.58 -25.44
C ALA A 37 -9.16 15.86 -26.94
N HIS A 38 -9.59 14.93 -27.80
CA HIS A 38 -9.53 15.10 -29.26
C HIS A 38 -10.45 16.23 -29.76
N GLN A 39 -11.71 16.27 -29.30
CA GLN A 39 -12.69 17.28 -29.70
C GLN A 39 -12.24 18.71 -29.36
N PHE A 40 -11.62 18.90 -28.20
CA PHE A 40 -11.16 20.20 -27.73
C PHE A 40 -9.68 20.48 -28.06
N ASN A 41 -8.99 19.56 -28.72
CA ASN A 41 -7.55 19.65 -29.05
C ASN A 41 -6.68 19.94 -27.81
N ILE A 42 -6.89 19.17 -26.74
CA ILE A 42 -6.21 19.29 -25.45
C ILE A 42 -5.44 18.00 -25.15
N PRO A 43 -4.17 18.06 -24.66
CA PRO A 43 -3.44 16.87 -24.26
C PRO A 43 -4.15 16.08 -23.15
N ARG A 44 -4.22 14.76 -23.31
CA ARG A 44 -4.75 13.83 -22.30
C ARG A 44 -3.60 13.13 -21.58
N ILE A 45 -3.51 13.39 -20.28
CA ILE A 45 -2.56 12.73 -19.37
C ILE A 45 -3.35 11.79 -18.47
N VAL A 46 -2.89 10.55 -18.34
CA VAL A 46 -3.52 9.55 -17.48
C VAL A 46 -2.68 9.34 -16.23
N PHE A 47 -3.31 9.39 -15.06
CA PHE A 47 -2.68 8.98 -13.81
C PHE A 47 -2.93 7.50 -13.54
N HIS A 48 -1.88 6.81 -13.10
CA HIS A 48 -1.86 5.39 -12.81
C HIS A 48 -1.47 5.19 -11.35
N GLY A 49 -2.45 4.79 -10.54
CA GLY A 49 -2.24 4.51 -9.11
C GLY A 49 -1.68 3.12 -8.80
N SER A 50 -1.24 2.36 -9.81
CA SER A 50 -0.62 1.04 -9.68
C SER A 50 0.79 1.03 -10.30
N SER A 51 1.47 -0.11 -10.21
CA SER A 51 2.85 -0.31 -10.66
C SER A 51 3.02 -0.26 -12.19
N CYS A 52 4.19 0.17 -12.67
CA CYS A 52 4.55 0.12 -14.09
C CYS A 52 4.47 -1.32 -14.63
N THR A 53 4.90 -2.30 -13.83
CA THR A 53 4.82 -3.73 -14.16
C THR A 53 3.39 -4.17 -14.47
N SER A 54 2.42 -3.71 -13.66
CA SER A 54 1.00 -3.99 -13.90
C SER A 54 0.58 -3.41 -15.25
N PHE A 55 0.88 -2.14 -15.51
CA PHE A 55 0.44 -1.50 -16.75
C PHE A 55 1.11 -2.04 -18.01
N LEU A 56 2.33 -2.55 -17.94
CA LEU A 56 2.95 -3.31 -19.02
C LEU A 56 2.14 -4.55 -19.37
N ALA A 57 1.81 -5.38 -18.37
CA ALA A 57 1.01 -6.59 -18.56
C ALA A 57 -0.37 -6.31 -19.15
N TRP A 58 -0.95 -5.14 -18.83
CA TRP A 58 -2.27 -4.71 -19.31
C TRP A 58 -2.23 -3.74 -20.51
N HIS A 59 -1.06 -3.40 -21.06
CA HIS A 59 -0.92 -2.28 -22.00
C HIS A 59 -1.80 -2.44 -23.24
N HIS A 60 -1.93 -3.65 -23.77
CA HIS A 60 -2.78 -3.94 -24.93
C HIS A 60 -4.29 -3.78 -24.69
N LYS A 61 -4.73 -3.64 -23.43
CA LYS A 61 -6.15 -3.63 -23.04
C LYS A 61 -6.57 -2.33 -22.32
N THR A 62 -5.69 -1.35 -22.17
CA THR A 62 -5.97 -0.15 -21.39
C THR A 62 -6.16 1.09 -22.26
N SER A 63 -7.04 2.00 -21.81
CA SER A 63 -7.32 3.26 -22.52
C SER A 63 -6.21 4.31 -22.42
N SER A 64 -5.10 3.97 -21.77
CA SER A 64 -3.87 4.76 -21.78
C SER A 64 -3.11 4.62 -23.10
N ALA A 65 -3.45 3.67 -23.98
CA ALA A 65 -2.88 3.61 -25.33
C ALA A 65 -3.03 4.93 -26.09
N GLU A 66 -4.20 5.56 -26.01
CA GLU A 66 -4.53 6.85 -26.67
C GLU A 66 -4.10 8.09 -25.86
N ALA A 67 -3.45 7.92 -24.70
CA ALA A 67 -2.98 9.04 -23.90
C ALA A 67 -1.66 9.61 -24.44
N GLU A 68 -1.53 10.94 -24.41
CA GLU A 68 -0.32 11.70 -24.78
C GLU A 68 0.84 11.35 -23.83
N GLY A 69 0.52 11.00 -22.59
CA GLY A 69 1.50 10.50 -21.64
C GLY A 69 0.84 9.99 -20.36
N VAL A 70 1.66 9.38 -19.51
CA VAL A 70 1.22 8.65 -18.33
C VAL A 70 2.03 9.08 -17.12
N VAL A 71 1.32 9.37 -16.04
CA VAL A 71 1.91 9.67 -14.73
C VAL A 71 1.65 8.48 -13.83
N VAL A 72 2.68 7.93 -13.18
CA VAL A 72 2.58 6.71 -12.37
C VAL A 72 2.95 7.02 -10.92
N ASN A 73 2.16 6.50 -9.98
CA ASN A 73 2.48 6.49 -8.55
C ASN A 73 3.56 5.45 -8.23
N SER A 74 4.74 5.59 -8.84
CA SER A 74 5.92 4.76 -8.64
C SER A 74 7.16 5.63 -8.74
N PHE A 75 8.35 5.08 -8.48
CA PHE A 75 9.64 5.74 -8.65
C PHE A 75 10.61 4.81 -9.37
N GLU A 76 11.56 5.37 -10.12
CA GLU A 76 12.39 4.62 -11.07
C GLU A 76 13.21 3.53 -10.39
N GLU A 77 13.74 3.80 -9.21
CA GLU A 77 14.56 2.88 -8.43
C GLU A 77 13.78 1.64 -7.96
N LEU A 78 12.45 1.73 -7.83
CA LEU A 78 11.60 0.61 -7.42
C LEU A 78 11.32 -0.36 -8.57
N GLU A 79 11.19 0.16 -9.79
CA GLU A 79 10.69 -0.58 -10.96
C GLU A 79 11.57 -0.34 -12.20
N VAL A 80 12.90 -0.33 -12.04
CA VAL A 80 13.86 0.09 -13.09
C VAL A 80 13.58 -0.50 -14.47
N GLU A 81 13.44 -1.83 -14.56
CA GLU A 81 13.21 -2.52 -15.84
C GLU A 81 11.82 -2.21 -16.40
N SER A 82 10.79 -2.26 -15.56
CA SER A 82 9.40 -2.02 -15.97
C SER A 82 9.14 -0.56 -16.35
N VAL A 83 9.77 0.41 -15.67
CA VAL A 83 9.69 1.82 -16.05
C VAL A 83 10.35 2.03 -17.41
N LYS A 84 11.52 1.43 -17.64
CA LYS A 84 12.22 1.52 -18.92
C LYS A 84 11.36 0.96 -20.06
N GLU A 85 10.90 -0.29 -19.95
CA GLU A 85 10.08 -0.93 -20.98
C GLU A 85 8.76 -0.18 -21.19
N TYR A 86 8.12 0.28 -20.11
CA TYR A 86 6.86 1.02 -20.24
C TYR A 86 7.05 2.38 -20.92
N SER A 87 8.16 3.05 -20.61
CA SER A 87 8.55 4.29 -21.27
C SER A 87 8.80 4.08 -22.77
N GLU A 88 9.49 3.00 -23.16
CA GLU A 88 9.69 2.65 -24.58
C GLU A 88 8.35 2.43 -25.31
N VAL A 89 7.44 1.67 -24.70
CA VAL A 89 6.09 1.42 -25.23
C VAL A 89 5.27 2.71 -25.38
N LYS A 90 5.47 3.69 -24.50
CA LYS A 90 4.76 4.99 -24.52
C LYS A 90 5.52 6.11 -25.24
N GLY A 91 6.66 5.81 -25.86
CA GLY A 91 7.48 6.78 -26.60
C GLY A 91 8.12 7.84 -25.71
N GLY A 92 8.61 7.45 -24.53
CA GLY A 92 9.31 8.32 -23.58
C GLY A 92 8.41 9.16 -22.68
N ARG A 93 7.09 8.93 -22.70
CA ARG A 93 6.08 9.78 -22.04
C ARG A 93 5.47 9.11 -20.80
N VAL A 94 6.35 8.56 -19.96
CA VAL A 94 6.02 7.99 -18.66
C VAL A 94 6.77 8.78 -17.59
N TRP A 95 6.02 9.30 -16.61
CA TRP A 95 6.58 10.07 -15.50
C TRP A 95 6.22 9.41 -14.17
N CYS A 96 7.24 8.88 -13.51
CA CYS A 96 7.14 8.34 -12.15
C CYS A 96 7.22 9.49 -11.15
N ILE A 97 6.15 9.73 -10.38
CA ILE A 97 6.06 10.83 -9.39
C ILE A 97 5.81 10.33 -7.97
N GLY A 98 5.82 9.01 -7.80
CA GLY A 98 5.54 8.36 -6.53
C GLY A 98 6.75 8.36 -5.59
N PRO A 99 6.55 7.94 -4.34
CA PRO A 99 5.23 7.66 -3.75
C PRO A 99 4.45 8.95 -3.46
N VAL A 100 3.21 9.05 -3.97
CA VAL A 100 2.34 10.22 -3.72
C VAL A 100 1.86 10.31 -2.26
N SER A 101 2.27 9.39 -1.39
CA SER A 101 2.10 9.52 0.07
C SER A 101 3.10 10.50 0.69
N LEU A 102 4.22 10.78 0.03
CA LEU A 102 5.23 11.71 0.55
C LEU A 102 4.77 13.17 0.59
N CYS A 103 3.68 13.53 -0.09
CA CYS A 103 3.09 14.86 0.02
C CYS A 103 2.29 15.05 1.33
N ASN A 104 2.00 13.97 2.07
CA ASN A 104 1.35 14.04 3.37
C ASN A 104 2.43 14.20 4.46
N VAL A 105 2.81 15.44 4.75
CA VAL A 105 3.93 15.75 5.66
C VAL A 105 3.48 15.92 7.10
N GLU A 106 2.35 16.61 7.31
CA GLU A 106 1.82 16.83 8.65
C GLU A 106 0.99 15.63 9.12
N THR A 107 0.95 15.37 10.43
CA THR A 107 0.16 14.26 10.98
C THR A 107 -1.32 14.36 10.62
N SER A 108 -1.87 15.58 10.52
CA SER A 108 -3.24 15.81 10.06
C SER A 108 -3.46 15.35 8.61
N ASP A 109 -2.48 15.57 7.74
CA ASP A 109 -2.56 15.19 6.34
C ASP A 109 -2.43 13.68 6.19
N MET A 110 -1.53 13.06 6.94
CA MET A 110 -1.38 11.60 6.98
C MET A 110 -2.64 10.91 7.53
N ALA A 111 -3.25 11.50 8.57
CA ALA A 111 -4.49 11.02 9.16
C ALA A 111 -5.69 11.10 8.20
N GLY A 112 -5.71 12.14 7.35
CA GLY A 112 -6.75 12.35 6.35
C GLY A 112 -6.55 11.54 5.06
N ARG A 113 -5.40 10.85 4.91
CA ARG A 113 -5.12 10.07 3.71
C ARG A 113 -5.97 8.80 3.67
N GLY A 114 -6.78 8.68 2.61
CA GLY A 114 -7.70 7.56 2.43
C GLY A 114 -9.07 7.86 3.02
N HIS A 115 -9.54 7.01 3.92
CA HIS A 115 -10.85 7.17 4.57
C HIS A 115 -10.70 7.71 5.99
N ILE A 116 -11.79 8.29 6.52
CA ILE A 116 -11.87 8.77 7.90
C ILE A 116 -11.54 7.62 8.85
N SER A 117 -10.50 7.81 9.67
CA SER A 117 -10.07 6.86 10.68
C SER A 117 -11.20 6.55 11.68
N ALA A 118 -11.40 5.27 11.96
CA ALA A 118 -12.35 4.78 12.96
C ALA A 118 -11.88 5.05 14.41
N VAL A 119 -10.60 5.37 14.58
CA VAL A 119 -10.01 5.70 15.87
C VAL A 119 -9.41 7.10 15.87
N ASN A 120 -9.40 7.72 17.05
CA ASN A 120 -8.66 8.96 17.24
C ASN A 120 -7.16 8.72 17.04
N VAL A 121 -6.54 9.47 16.14
CA VAL A 121 -5.13 9.31 15.77
C VAL A 121 -4.19 9.48 16.96
N HIS A 122 -4.51 10.42 17.86
CA HIS A 122 -3.73 10.65 19.07
C HIS A 122 -3.85 9.48 20.07
N HIS A 123 -4.97 8.75 20.08
CA HIS A 123 -5.07 7.52 20.88
C HIS A 123 -4.20 6.39 20.29
N CYS A 124 -4.24 6.21 18.97
CA CYS A 124 -3.44 5.19 18.28
C CYS A 124 -1.93 5.45 18.44
N THR A 125 -1.48 6.68 18.25
CA THR A 125 -0.07 7.08 18.44
C THR A 125 0.38 6.91 19.88
N LYS A 126 -0.42 7.33 20.87
CA LYS A 126 -0.10 7.09 22.28
C LYS A 126 0.08 5.62 22.64
N TRP A 127 -0.65 4.72 21.99
CA TRP A 127 -0.46 3.29 22.19
C TRP A 127 0.86 2.81 21.57
N LEU A 128 1.18 3.29 20.37
CA LEU A 128 2.45 3.01 19.70
C LEU A 128 3.67 3.56 20.47
N ASP A 129 3.53 4.69 21.16
CA ASP A 129 4.59 5.30 21.99
C ASP A 129 5.00 4.41 23.19
N LEU A 130 4.20 3.40 23.55
CA LEU A 130 4.50 2.46 24.65
C LEU A 130 5.47 1.35 24.23
N HIS A 131 5.88 1.33 22.97
CA HIS A 131 6.58 0.21 22.35
C HIS A 131 7.93 0.64 21.78
N GLU A 132 8.92 -0.24 21.93
CA GLU A 132 10.26 0.00 21.40
C GLU A 132 10.25 0.12 19.86
N PRO A 133 11.19 0.89 19.27
CA PRO A 133 11.32 1.01 17.83
C PRO A 133 11.38 -0.35 17.11
N GLY A 134 10.67 -0.48 15.99
CA GLY A 134 10.64 -1.68 15.15
C GLY A 134 9.98 -2.91 15.79
N CYS A 135 9.39 -2.82 16.98
CA CYS A 135 8.86 -4.01 17.66
C CYS A 135 7.42 -4.37 17.27
N VAL A 136 6.63 -3.40 16.77
CA VAL A 136 5.21 -3.52 16.43
C VAL A 136 5.00 -4.05 15.01
N ILE A 137 4.04 -4.97 14.88
CA ILE A 137 3.52 -5.44 13.59
C ILE A 137 2.23 -4.69 13.25
N TYR A 138 2.18 -4.04 12.10
CA TYR A 138 0.94 -3.51 11.55
C TYR A 138 0.30 -4.52 10.59
N VAL A 139 -1.01 -4.75 10.71
CA VAL A 139 -1.79 -5.64 9.84
C VAL A 139 -2.89 -4.83 9.17
N ALA A 140 -2.88 -4.79 7.83
CA ALA A 140 -3.95 -4.16 7.03
C ALA A 140 -4.17 -4.88 5.69
N LEU A 141 -5.30 -5.59 5.61
CA LEU A 141 -5.70 -6.34 4.41
C LEU A 141 -6.56 -5.50 3.44
N GLY A 142 -6.71 -4.20 3.71
CA GLY A 142 -7.50 -3.29 2.88
C GLY A 142 -9.01 -3.60 2.92
N SER A 143 -9.74 -3.00 1.98
CA SER A 143 -11.20 -3.17 1.86
C SER A 143 -11.62 -4.22 0.83
N LEU A 144 -10.75 -4.52 -0.13
CA LEU A 144 -11.05 -5.37 -1.29
C LEU A 144 -10.59 -6.82 -1.12
N ALA A 145 -9.51 -7.07 -0.36
CA ALA A 145 -9.05 -8.43 -0.17
C ALA A 145 -10.06 -9.23 0.66
N ARG A 146 -10.29 -10.48 0.24
CA ARG A 146 -11.12 -11.45 0.94
C ARG A 146 -10.34 -12.75 1.09
N PRO A 147 -9.37 -12.80 2.03
CA PRO A 147 -8.66 -14.05 2.32
C PRO A 147 -9.65 -15.17 2.62
N ALA A 148 -9.28 -16.40 2.27
CA ALA A 148 -10.10 -17.56 2.60
C ALA A 148 -10.34 -17.60 4.13
N PRO A 149 -11.52 -18.02 4.60
CA PRO A 149 -11.83 -18.08 6.03
C PRO A 149 -10.75 -18.79 6.86
N GLU A 150 -10.20 -19.87 6.32
CA GLU A 150 -9.11 -20.65 6.93
C GLU A 150 -7.85 -19.82 7.12
N GLN A 151 -7.45 -19.03 6.11
CA GLN A 151 -6.31 -18.11 6.21
C GLN A 151 -6.58 -17.01 7.24
N MET A 152 -7.81 -16.50 7.30
CA MET A 152 -8.18 -15.51 8.31
C MET A 152 -8.08 -16.08 9.73
N MET A 153 -8.38 -17.36 9.93
CA MET A 153 -8.28 -17.98 11.25
C MET A 153 -6.84 -18.15 11.75
N GLU A 154 -5.87 -18.24 10.85
CA GLU A 154 -4.44 -18.36 11.20
C GLU A 154 -3.82 -17.04 11.68
N LEU A 155 -4.34 -15.88 11.23
CA LEU A 155 -3.77 -14.58 11.60
C LEU A 155 -3.83 -14.30 13.12
N PRO A 156 -4.98 -14.46 13.81
CA PRO A 156 -5.04 -14.32 15.26
C PRO A 156 -4.10 -15.26 15.99
N LEU A 157 -3.97 -16.52 15.52
CA LEU A 157 -3.09 -17.52 16.12
C LEU A 157 -1.61 -17.09 15.98
N ALA A 158 -1.21 -16.70 14.77
CA ALA A 158 0.16 -16.26 14.50
C ALA A 158 0.54 -14.98 15.28
N LEU A 159 -0.38 -14.03 15.41
CA LEU A 159 -0.17 -12.81 16.20
C LEU A 159 -0.06 -13.13 17.69
N ASP A 160 -0.91 -14.02 18.19
CA ASP A 160 -0.86 -14.48 19.57
C ASP A 160 0.47 -15.18 19.87
N GLU A 161 0.87 -16.15 19.05
CA GLU A 161 2.12 -16.90 19.25
C GLU A 161 3.38 -16.04 19.05
N SER A 162 3.34 -15.00 18.20
CA SER A 162 4.50 -14.12 18.00
C SER A 162 4.97 -13.44 19.29
N ASN A 163 4.07 -13.28 20.27
CA ASN A 163 4.29 -12.50 21.49
C ASN A 163 4.77 -11.05 21.23
N ARG A 164 4.49 -10.52 20.03
CA ARG A 164 4.85 -9.15 19.65
C ARG A 164 3.65 -8.22 19.81
N PRO A 165 3.88 -6.92 20.01
CA PRO A 165 2.83 -5.95 19.91
C PRO A 165 2.36 -5.81 18.46
N PHE A 166 1.07 -5.57 18.26
CA PHE A 166 0.49 -5.42 16.94
C PHE A 166 -0.67 -4.42 16.91
N VAL A 167 -0.79 -3.73 15.77
CA VAL A 167 -1.98 -2.95 15.39
C VAL A 167 -2.66 -3.67 14.24
N TRP A 168 -3.96 -3.90 14.32
CA TRP A 168 -4.71 -4.52 13.23
C TRP A 168 -5.88 -3.64 12.80
N GLY A 169 -5.77 -3.09 11.58
CA GLY A 169 -6.89 -2.45 10.89
C GLY A 169 -7.78 -3.50 10.21
N LEU A 170 -8.96 -3.77 10.78
CA LEU A 170 -9.91 -4.74 10.22
C LEU A 170 -10.64 -4.18 8.97
N GLY A 171 -10.46 -2.89 8.68
CA GLY A 171 -10.92 -2.25 7.45
C GLY A 171 -12.41 -2.44 7.20
N GLY A 172 -12.80 -2.55 5.94
CA GLY A 172 -14.17 -2.91 5.53
C GLY A 172 -14.47 -4.41 5.59
N ALA A 173 -13.55 -5.23 6.13
CA ALA A 173 -13.72 -6.66 6.32
C ALA A 173 -14.23 -7.01 7.73
N SER A 174 -14.35 -6.02 8.63
CA SER A 174 -14.97 -6.22 9.94
C SER A 174 -16.41 -6.71 9.75
N SER A 175 -16.69 -7.91 10.25
CA SER A 175 -18.02 -8.49 10.24
C SER A 175 -18.34 -9.02 11.64
N PRO A 176 -19.63 -9.02 12.04
CA PRO A 176 -20.02 -9.60 13.33
C PRO A 176 -19.56 -11.06 13.51
N ALA A 177 -19.49 -11.81 12.41
CA ALA A 177 -18.98 -13.17 12.41
C ALA A 177 -17.49 -13.23 12.79
N LEU A 178 -16.65 -12.38 12.17
CA LEU A 178 -15.22 -12.32 12.48
C LEU A 178 -14.96 -11.90 13.94
N GLU A 179 -15.71 -10.90 14.42
CA GLU A 179 -15.62 -10.44 15.80
C GLU A 179 -16.06 -11.53 16.79
N GLY A 180 -17.14 -12.26 16.48
CA GLY A 180 -17.58 -13.42 17.25
C GLY A 180 -16.48 -14.49 17.37
N MET A 181 -15.80 -14.82 16.27
CA MET A 181 -14.69 -15.78 16.28
C MET A 181 -13.52 -15.31 17.17
N PHE A 182 -13.17 -14.02 17.15
CA PHE A 182 -12.10 -13.48 18.00
C PHE A 182 -12.44 -13.57 19.49
N VAL A 183 -13.71 -13.42 19.84
CA VAL A 183 -14.19 -13.57 21.22
C VAL A 183 -14.22 -15.04 21.64
N GLU A 184 -14.81 -15.91 20.83
CA GLU A 184 -14.95 -17.35 21.11
C GLU A 184 -13.59 -18.05 21.24
N SER A 185 -12.63 -17.70 20.37
CA SER A 185 -11.26 -18.21 20.44
C SER A 185 -10.48 -17.67 21.66
N GLY A 186 -10.97 -16.63 22.33
CA GLY A 186 -10.29 -15.95 23.43
C GLY A 186 -9.10 -15.10 23.01
N PHE A 187 -8.89 -14.88 21.70
CA PHE A 187 -7.79 -14.09 21.14
C PHE A 187 -7.70 -12.69 21.76
N VAL A 188 -8.80 -11.94 21.73
CA VAL A 188 -8.86 -10.56 22.27
C VAL A 188 -8.43 -10.51 23.74
N ARG A 189 -8.82 -11.53 24.53
CA ARG A 189 -8.46 -11.60 25.95
C ARG A 189 -6.97 -11.86 26.14
N ARG A 190 -6.37 -12.76 25.34
CA ARG A 190 -4.97 -13.16 25.46
C ARG A 190 -3.99 -12.11 24.97
N THR A 191 -4.41 -11.27 24.01
CA THR A 191 -3.55 -10.24 23.42
C THR A 191 -3.86 -8.83 23.91
N ARG A 192 -4.71 -8.65 24.93
CA ARG A 192 -5.22 -7.33 25.36
C ARG A 192 -4.15 -6.30 25.74
N ASP A 193 -2.98 -6.75 26.17
CA ASP A 193 -1.86 -5.93 26.63
C ASP A 193 -0.91 -5.52 25.49
N ARG A 194 -1.03 -6.16 24.33
CA ARG A 194 -0.12 -5.99 23.18
C ARG A 194 -0.81 -5.88 21.83
N GLY A 195 -2.13 -6.02 21.77
CA GLY A 195 -2.93 -5.93 20.55
C GLY A 195 -3.82 -4.69 20.54
N PHE A 196 -3.76 -3.91 19.47
CA PHE A 196 -4.64 -2.77 19.22
C PHE A 196 -5.50 -3.02 17.98
N LEU A 197 -6.77 -3.38 18.19
CA LEU A 197 -7.72 -3.67 17.12
C LEU A 197 -8.48 -2.40 16.70
N ILE A 198 -8.44 -2.07 15.41
CA ILE A 198 -9.15 -0.94 14.81
C ILE A 198 -10.30 -1.51 13.98
N HIS A 199 -11.51 -1.40 14.52
CA HIS A 199 -12.76 -1.79 13.84
C HIS A 199 -13.16 -0.69 12.85
N GLY A 200 -12.73 -0.85 11.60
CA GLY A 200 -12.92 0.13 10.52
C GLY A 200 -11.60 0.59 9.93
N TRP A 201 -11.59 1.82 9.38
CA TRP A 201 -10.41 2.37 8.72
C TRP A 201 -9.34 2.78 9.75
N ALA A 202 -8.10 2.33 9.52
CA ALA A 202 -6.95 2.72 10.32
C ALA A 202 -6.24 3.93 9.70
N PRO A 203 -5.61 4.81 10.50
CA PRO A 203 -4.78 5.91 9.99
C PRO A 203 -3.43 5.35 9.50
N GLN A 204 -3.48 4.61 8.38
CA GLN A 204 -2.39 3.75 7.90
C GLN A 204 -1.06 4.48 7.78
N LEU A 205 -1.03 5.65 7.14
CA LEU A 205 0.22 6.39 6.95
C LEU A 205 0.81 6.87 8.28
N VAL A 206 -0.03 7.21 9.27
CA VAL A 206 0.43 7.55 10.62
C VAL A 206 1.03 6.33 11.32
N ILE A 207 0.38 5.17 11.21
CA ILE A 207 0.86 3.92 11.83
C ILE A 207 2.20 3.51 11.20
N LEU A 208 2.27 3.44 9.86
CA LEU A 208 3.47 3.04 9.13
C LEU A 208 4.63 4.00 9.41
N SER A 209 4.39 5.30 9.51
CA SER A 209 5.44 6.29 9.79
C SER A 209 5.92 6.29 11.25
N HIS A 210 5.28 5.52 12.14
CA HIS A 210 5.63 5.50 13.55
C HIS A 210 6.88 4.62 13.80
N PRO A 211 7.91 5.10 14.54
CA PRO A 211 9.16 4.34 14.75
C PRO A 211 8.97 2.96 15.39
N ALA A 212 7.94 2.77 16.21
CA ALA A 212 7.61 1.49 16.81
C ALA A 212 7.24 0.40 15.78
N VAL A 213 6.78 0.77 14.58
CA VAL A 213 6.32 -0.18 13.55
C VAL A 213 7.50 -0.65 12.70
N GLY A 214 7.80 -1.95 12.78
CA GLY A 214 8.87 -2.57 11.99
C GLY A 214 8.36 -3.59 10.96
N GLY A 215 7.18 -4.18 11.20
CA GLY A 215 6.58 -5.18 10.30
C GLY A 215 5.25 -4.69 9.74
N PHE A 216 4.99 -5.00 8.47
CA PHE A 216 3.72 -4.71 7.81
C PHE A 216 3.16 -5.92 7.06
N LEU A 217 2.10 -6.50 7.60
CA LEU A 217 1.34 -7.55 6.91
C LEU A 217 0.21 -6.90 6.10
N THR A 218 0.25 -7.07 4.79
CA THR A 218 -0.62 -6.35 3.86
C THR A 218 -1.11 -7.24 2.73
N HIS A 219 -2.27 -6.91 2.16
CA HIS A 219 -2.76 -7.52 0.93
C HIS A 219 -1.98 -7.12 -0.33
N CYS A 220 -0.91 -6.33 -0.19
CA CYS A 220 -0.05 -5.88 -1.30
C CYS A 220 -0.74 -5.03 -2.37
N GLY A 221 -1.84 -4.36 -2.04
CA GLY A 221 -2.34 -3.25 -2.87
C GLY A 221 -1.26 -2.19 -3.04
N TRP A 222 -1.09 -1.69 -4.26
CA TRP A 222 0.07 -0.87 -4.64
C TRP A 222 0.33 0.33 -3.72
N ASN A 223 -0.73 1.08 -3.36
CA ASN A 223 -0.60 2.20 -2.43
C ASN A 223 -0.04 1.77 -1.06
N SER A 224 -0.52 0.64 -0.52
CA SER A 224 0.01 0.11 0.75
C SER A 224 1.45 -0.36 0.60
N LYS A 225 1.78 -1.00 -0.52
CA LYS A 225 3.14 -1.45 -0.82
C LYS A 225 4.13 -0.27 -0.82
N VAL A 226 3.86 0.78 -1.60
CA VAL A 226 4.77 1.95 -1.66
C VAL A 226 4.81 2.73 -0.35
N GLU A 227 3.72 2.83 0.40
CA GLU A 227 3.71 3.43 1.75
C GLU A 227 4.59 2.66 2.73
N GLY A 228 4.47 1.32 2.78
CA GLY A 228 5.29 0.47 3.63
C GLY A 228 6.78 0.51 3.29
N ILE A 229 7.11 0.49 1.99
CA ILE A 229 8.49 0.64 1.49
C ILE A 229 9.08 1.97 1.95
N THR A 230 8.32 3.05 1.78
CA THR A 230 8.78 4.41 2.11
C THR A 230 8.95 4.61 3.61
N ALA A 231 8.13 3.94 4.43
CA ALA A 231 8.26 3.91 5.88
C ALA A 231 9.42 3.04 6.39
N GLY A 232 10.05 2.25 5.51
CA GLY A 232 11.11 1.31 5.88
C GLY A 232 10.60 0.07 6.63
N CYS A 233 9.32 -0.28 6.49
CA CYS A 233 8.76 -1.47 7.11
C CYS A 233 9.11 -2.74 6.31
N LEU A 234 9.29 -3.87 7.01
CA LEU A 234 9.36 -5.19 6.39
C LEU A 234 7.95 -5.67 6.02
N GLY A 235 7.65 -5.72 4.73
CA GLY A 235 6.34 -6.06 4.18
C GLY A 235 6.15 -7.54 3.86
N VAL A 236 4.98 -8.09 4.21
CA VAL A 236 4.56 -9.45 3.81
C VAL A 236 3.21 -9.39 3.12
N ALA A 237 3.12 -9.95 1.91
CA ALA A 237 1.87 -10.16 1.20
C ALA A 237 1.02 -11.24 1.88
N PHE A 238 -0.27 -10.93 2.03
CA PHE A 238 -1.29 -11.83 2.56
C PHE A 238 -2.54 -11.73 1.68
N GLY A 239 -2.77 -12.69 0.77
CA GLY A 239 -3.81 -12.59 -0.26
C GLY A 239 -4.15 -13.91 -0.99
N GLU A 240 -5.08 -13.81 -1.97
CA GLU A 240 -5.82 -14.92 -2.60
C GLU A 240 -4.99 -15.85 -3.51
N GLU A 241 -3.84 -15.42 -4.02
CA GLU A 241 -2.94 -16.32 -4.74
C GLU A 241 -1.96 -16.96 -3.75
N GLU A 242 -1.68 -18.26 -3.87
CA GLU A 242 -0.74 -19.04 -3.04
C GLU A 242 0.72 -18.53 -3.05
N LYS A 243 0.96 -17.32 -3.55
CA LYS A 243 2.24 -16.64 -3.67
C LYS A 243 2.33 -15.52 -2.62
N ALA A 244 3.10 -15.76 -1.54
CA ALA A 244 3.51 -14.69 -0.65
C ALA A 244 4.67 -13.91 -1.28
N GLU A 245 4.43 -12.65 -1.64
CA GLU A 245 5.46 -11.69 -1.99
C GLU A 245 5.97 -11.01 -0.70
N VAL A 246 7.24 -11.19 -0.35
CA VAL A 246 7.89 -10.44 0.72
C VAL A 246 8.63 -9.28 0.08
N PHE A 247 8.39 -8.06 0.57
CA PHE A 247 9.07 -6.86 0.06
C PHE A 247 9.80 -6.13 1.18
N VAL A 248 10.99 -5.66 0.86
CA VAL A 248 11.84 -4.83 1.72
C VAL A 248 12.39 -3.71 0.85
N ALA A 249 12.45 -2.49 1.37
CA ALA A 249 13.07 -1.39 0.65
C ALA A 249 14.56 -1.66 0.43
N LYS A 250 14.97 -1.88 -0.83
CA LYS A 250 16.38 -2.01 -1.21
C LYS A 250 16.99 -0.62 -1.37
N ASP A 251 18.14 -0.39 -0.74
CA ASP A 251 19.16 0.63 -1.08
C ASP A 251 18.72 2.04 -1.51
N ALA A 252 17.73 2.63 -0.85
CA ALA A 252 17.51 4.09 -0.90
C ALA A 252 17.33 4.74 0.47
N ILE A 253 16.90 4.00 1.51
CA ILE A 253 16.72 4.53 2.86
C ILE A 253 17.13 3.45 3.88
N LYS A 254 18.35 3.58 4.44
CA LYS A 254 18.85 2.87 5.63
C LYS A 254 18.91 1.32 5.59
N GLY A 255 19.60 0.73 4.60
CA GLY A 255 20.35 -0.52 4.78
C GLY A 255 19.58 -1.80 5.17
N ALA A 256 18.44 -2.10 4.54
CA ALA A 256 17.70 -3.34 4.81
C ALA A 256 17.73 -4.35 3.63
N LEU A 257 17.75 -5.65 3.98
CA LEU A 257 17.91 -6.82 3.12
C LEU A 257 16.56 -7.27 2.51
N VAL A 258 16.47 -7.36 1.18
CA VAL A 258 15.33 -8.00 0.49
C VAL A 258 15.51 -9.51 0.45
N VAL A 259 14.59 -10.26 1.07
CA VAL A 259 14.42 -11.69 0.78
C VAL A 259 13.31 -11.82 -0.25
N LEU A 260 13.68 -11.87 -1.52
CA LEU A 260 12.78 -12.31 -2.58
C LEU A 260 12.65 -13.82 -2.46
N MET A 261 11.46 -14.31 -2.10
CA MET A 261 11.16 -15.73 -2.33
C MET A 261 10.93 -15.91 -3.84
N GLU A 262 11.69 -16.82 -4.45
CA GLU A 262 11.63 -17.09 -5.89
C GLU A 262 10.21 -17.45 -6.34
N GLU A 263 9.91 -17.09 -7.59
CA GLU A 263 8.70 -17.49 -8.29
C GLU A 263 8.61 -19.03 -8.30
N GLY A 264 7.67 -19.57 -7.52
CA GLY A 264 7.53 -21.02 -7.33
C GLY A 264 7.82 -21.54 -5.92
N ALA A 265 8.18 -20.67 -4.97
CA ALA A 265 8.14 -21.04 -3.56
C ALA A 265 6.67 -21.14 -3.10
N GLU A 266 6.13 -22.36 -3.10
CA GLU A 266 4.84 -22.63 -2.49
C GLU A 266 4.91 -22.29 -1.00
N MET A 267 4.04 -21.39 -0.52
CA MET A 267 3.73 -21.31 0.89
C MET A 267 2.82 -22.51 1.23
N ARG A 268 3.38 -23.72 1.23
CA ARG A 268 2.69 -24.89 1.75
C ARG A 268 2.52 -24.70 3.25
N VAL A 269 1.26 -24.64 3.67
CA VAL A 269 0.84 -24.74 5.07
C VAL A 269 1.47 -26.01 5.64
N GLY A 270 2.59 -25.87 6.34
CA GLY A 270 3.36 -27.00 6.89
C GLY A 270 4.86 -26.74 7.10
N GLU A 271 5.58 -26.17 6.14
CA GLU A 271 7.07 -26.10 6.24
C GLU A 271 7.64 -24.72 6.58
N LEU A 272 7.01 -23.62 6.13
CA LEU A 272 7.21 -22.26 6.66
C LEU A 272 5.87 -21.68 7.11
N SER A 273 5.51 -21.85 8.38
CA SER A 273 4.34 -21.16 8.93
C SER A 273 4.62 -19.65 9.04
N LEU A 274 3.59 -18.81 8.82
CA LEU A 274 3.64 -17.36 9.10
C LEU A 274 4.24 -17.08 10.50
N HIS A 275 3.96 -17.99 11.43
CA HIS A 275 4.58 -18.11 12.74
C HIS A 275 6.13 -18.13 12.70
N LYS A 276 6.78 -18.96 11.89
CA LYS A 276 8.26 -18.96 11.75
C LYS A 276 8.79 -17.66 11.18
N PHE A 277 8.05 -17.01 10.28
CA PHE A 277 8.42 -15.70 9.74
C PHE A 277 8.38 -14.64 10.85
N LEU A 278 7.22 -14.42 11.47
CA LEU A 278 7.03 -13.41 12.53
C LEU A 278 7.98 -13.58 13.73
N PHE A 279 8.39 -14.83 14.00
CA PHE A 279 9.31 -15.17 15.09
C PHE A 279 10.79 -14.96 14.74
N ARG A 280 11.21 -15.20 13.48
CA ARG A 280 12.63 -15.18 13.08
C ARG A 280 13.10 -13.83 12.53
N THR A 281 12.21 -12.95 12.09
CA THR A 281 12.60 -11.60 11.65
C THR A 281 12.79 -10.67 12.83
N HIS A 282 14.06 -10.49 13.22
CA HIS A 282 14.48 -9.27 13.89
C HIS A 282 14.30 -8.11 12.91
N PHE A 283 13.29 -7.25 13.14
CA PHE A 283 13.13 -5.97 12.42
C PHE A 283 14.13 -4.92 12.96
N ALA A 284 15.33 -5.35 13.37
CA ALA A 284 16.33 -4.46 13.94
C ALA A 284 17.04 -3.71 12.82
N TYR A 285 17.06 -2.38 12.97
CA TYR A 285 17.74 -1.40 12.12
C TYR A 285 19.27 -1.59 12.07
#